data_AF-A0A2D6MHX5-F1
#
_entry.id   AF-A0A2D6MHX5-F1
#
_cell.length_a   1.000
_cell.length_b   1.000
_cell.length_c   1.000
_cell.angle_alpha   90.00
_cell.angle_beta   90.00
_cell.angle_gamma   90.00
#
_symmetry.space_group_name_H-M   'P 1'
#
loop_
_entity.id
_entity.type
_entity.pdbx_description
1 polymer ?
#
loop_
_entity_poly.entity_id
_entity_poly.type
_entity_poly.pdbx_seq_one_letter_code
_entity_poly.pdbx_strand_id
1 'polypeptide(L)'
;MIQEEFYQKVPEWISQDKDRWNHITLMAYFCHKYQEKHGVRFRLVRWNTDPGKGKESRDFARLLKVLAPEGYEDLPSNDKKEIKKEVILKIYNYINWMFDYKFRRGDKSVTGTQIFLLPSMINEFERMYSDYVIKNGQNLKINTLLKWAKNNLPKIFDLHQVEALEDIKMIEKYFEAYSLTDSSIEYSFLKKAKELRLL
;
A
#
# COMPACT_ATOMS: atom_id res chain seq x y z
N MET A 1 8.49 -23.50 19.64
CA MET A 1 7.73 -23.83 18.43
C MET A 1 8.69 -24.40 17.42
N ILE A 2 8.44 -25.61 16.91
CA ILE A 2 9.25 -26.20 15.83
C ILE A 2 8.72 -25.78 14.46
N GLN A 3 9.46 -26.04 13.38
CA GLN A 3 9.08 -25.61 12.02
C GLN A 3 7.70 -26.14 11.59
N GLU A 4 7.37 -27.40 11.90
CA GLU A 4 6.07 -27.97 11.51
C GLU A 4 4.90 -27.28 12.24
N GLU A 5 5.04 -27.05 13.55
CA GLU A 5 4.07 -26.28 14.33
C GLU A 5 3.88 -24.86 13.78
N PHE A 6 4.97 -24.22 13.32
CA PHE A 6 4.89 -22.93 12.66
C PHE A 6 4.04 -23.01 11.38
N TYR A 7 4.32 -23.98 10.50
CA TYR A 7 3.57 -24.17 9.26
C TYR A 7 2.09 -24.51 9.49
N GLN A 8 1.77 -25.25 10.55
CA GLN A 8 0.38 -25.54 10.94
C GLN A 8 -0.37 -24.27 11.36
N LYS A 9 0.31 -23.29 11.95
CA LYS A 9 -0.28 -22.01 12.37
C LYS A 9 -0.35 -20.94 11.28
N VAL A 10 0.37 -21.12 10.18
CA VAL A 10 0.37 -20.14 9.06
C VAL A 10 -1.05 -19.77 8.61
N PRO A 11 -1.97 -20.73 8.31
CA PRO A 11 -3.32 -20.39 7.86
C PRO A 11 -4.11 -19.54 8.86
N GLU A 12 -4.01 -19.88 10.15
CA GLU A 12 -4.67 -19.14 11.24
C GLU A 12 -4.15 -17.71 11.28
N TRP A 13 -2.83 -17.51 11.28
CA TRP A 13 -2.24 -16.18 11.40
C TRP A 13 -2.51 -15.29 10.18
N ILE A 14 -2.46 -15.82 8.97
CA ILE A 14 -2.69 -15.03 7.76
C ILE A 14 -4.18 -14.73 7.52
N SER A 15 -5.09 -15.46 8.17
CA SER A 15 -6.53 -15.17 8.14
C SER A 15 -6.95 -14.00 9.04
N GLN A 16 -6.08 -13.59 9.97
CA GLN A 16 -6.37 -12.46 10.85
C GLN A 16 -6.29 -11.13 10.10
N ASP A 17 -7.00 -10.14 10.61
CA ASP A 17 -6.92 -8.77 10.08
C ASP A 17 -5.49 -8.25 10.10
N LYS A 18 -5.12 -7.56 9.02
CA LYS A 18 -3.73 -7.09 8.79
C LYS A 18 -3.26 -6.08 9.83
N ASP A 19 -4.17 -5.43 10.54
CA ASP A 19 -3.84 -4.50 11.63
C ASP A 19 -3.26 -5.22 12.87
N ARG A 20 -3.50 -6.52 13.03
CA ARG A 20 -2.96 -7.37 14.10
C ARG A 20 -1.63 -8.03 13.75
N TRP A 21 -1.19 -7.90 12.51
CA TRP A 21 0.00 -8.57 12.03
C TRP A 21 1.28 -8.00 12.67
N ASN A 22 2.37 -8.76 12.54
CA ASN A 22 3.69 -8.40 12.99
C ASN A 22 4.74 -9.07 12.08
N HIS A 23 6.03 -8.95 12.40
CA HIS A 23 7.08 -9.55 11.59
C HIS A 23 6.96 -11.08 11.44
N ILE A 24 6.41 -11.79 12.44
CA ILE A 24 6.20 -13.24 12.38
C ILE A 24 5.05 -13.58 11.43
N THR A 25 3.94 -12.84 11.48
CA THR A 25 2.82 -13.08 10.54
C THR A 25 3.19 -12.67 9.11
N LEU A 26 4.02 -11.64 8.93
CA LEU A 26 4.59 -11.30 7.62
C LEU A 26 5.52 -12.39 7.09
N MET A 27 6.35 -12.99 7.96
CA MET A 27 7.16 -14.16 7.61
C MET A 27 6.29 -15.37 7.26
N ALA A 28 5.21 -15.61 8.02
CA ALA A 28 4.23 -16.66 7.73
C ALA A 28 3.57 -16.44 6.36
N TYR A 29 3.17 -15.21 6.07
CA TYR A 29 2.60 -14.83 4.78
C TYR A 29 3.59 -15.02 3.62
N PHE A 30 4.86 -14.67 3.82
CA PHE A 30 5.92 -14.98 2.87
C PHE A 30 6.01 -16.50 2.60
N CYS A 31 6.01 -17.33 3.65
CA CYS A 31 6.09 -18.79 3.49
C CYS A 31 4.87 -19.34 2.75
N HIS A 32 3.69 -18.80 3.02
CA HIS A 32 2.46 -19.12 2.31
C HIS A 32 2.57 -18.77 0.81
N LYS A 33 2.93 -17.52 0.47
CA LYS A 33 3.10 -17.08 -0.92
C LYS A 33 4.19 -17.86 -1.66
N TYR A 34 5.28 -18.21 -0.97
CA TYR A 34 6.33 -19.06 -1.53
C TYR A 34 5.78 -20.44 -1.90
N GLN A 35 5.02 -21.08 -0.99
CA GLN A 35 4.42 -22.38 -1.23
C GLN A 35 3.38 -22.34 -2.35
N GLU A 36 2.54 -21.31 -2.41
CA GLU A 36 1.59 -21.13 -3.53
C GLU A 36 2.32 -21.00 -4.88
N LYS A 37 3.42 -20.25 -4.91
CA LYS A 37 4.16 -19.98 -6.15
C LYS A 37 4.97 -21.19 -6.64
N HIS A 38 5.56 -21.94 -5.72
CA HIS A 38 6.56 -22.98 -6.04
C HIS A 38 6.07 -24.41 -5.78
N GLY A 39 4.91 -24.59 -5.14
CA GLY A 39 4.38 -25.91 -4.77
C GLY A 39 5.12 -26.60 -3.62
N VAL A 40 6.12 -25.95 -3.02
CA VAL A 40 6.97 -26.51 -1.96
C VAL A 40 7.11 -25.52 -0.80
N ARG A 41 7.26 -26.05 0.42
CA ARG A 41 7.47 -25.23 1.62
C ARG A 41 8.85 -24.57 1.60
N PHE A 42 8.92 -23.32 2.04
CA PHE A 42 10.20 -22.62 2.21
C PHE A 42 11.01 -23.25 3.37
N ARG A 43 12.30 -23.51 3.15
CA ARG A 43 13.15 -24.09 4.20
C ARG A 43 13.79 -22.98 5.04
N LEU A 44 13.32 -22.83 6.27
CA LEU A 44 13.90 -21.88 7.23
C LEU A 44 15.33 -22.29 7.64
N VAL A 45 16.20 -21.31 7.84
CA VAL A 45 17.58 -21.52 8.29
C VAL A 45 17.61 -21.88 9.77
N ARG A 46 18.29 -22.98 10.11
CA ARG A 46 18.43 -23.59 11.45
C ARG A 46 17.12 -24.17 12.02
N TRP A 47 16.89 -25.43 11.64
CA TRP A 47 15.72 -26.27 11.92
C TRP A 47 15.43 -26.56 13.42
N ASN A 48 16.42 -26.43 14.31
CA ASN A 48 16.29 -26.73 15.75
C ASN A 48 15.93 -25.54 16.65
N THR A 49 15.78 -24.36 16.07
CA THR A 49 15.49 -23.14 16.82
C THR A 49 14.10 -22.62 16.49
N ASP A 50 13.47 -22.02 17.50
CA ASP A 50 12.18 -21.33 17.35
C ASP A 50 12.19 -20.45 16.09
N PRO A 51 11.31 -20.70 15.09
CA PRO A 51 11.20 -19.88 13.89
C PRO A 51 11.05 -18.39 14.18
N GLY A 52 10.43 -18.05 15.32
CA GLY A 52 10.29 -16.66 15.78
C GLY A 52 11.61 -15.98 16.13
N LYS A 53 12.68 -16.73 16.34
CA LYS A 53 14.03 -16.24 16.67
C LYS A 53 15.05 -16.51 15.55
N GLY A 54 14.58 -17.07 14.42
CA GLY A 54 15.40 -17.43 13.27
C GLY A 54 15.99 -16.22 12.53
N LYS A 55 16.84 -16.51 11.55
CA LYS A 55 17.39 -15.49 10.65
C LYS A 55 16.25 -14.78 9.91
N GLU A 56 15.29 -15.54 9.40
CA GLU A 56 14.17 -15.07 8.62
C GLU A 56 13.28 -14.12 9.42
N SER A 57 12.95 -14.47 10.67
CA SER A 57 12.21 -13.59 11.59
C SER A 57 12.92 -12.26 11.78
N ARG A 58 14.25 -12.29 11.99
CA ARG A 58 15.07 -11.07 12.10
C ARG A 58 15.11 -10.26 10.81
N ASP A 59 15.11 -10.91 9.65
CA ASP A 59 15.05 -10.22 8.36
C ASP A 59 13.72 -9.48 8.20
N PHE A 60 12.57 -10.09 8.54
CA PHE A 60 11.28 -9.40 8.53
C PHE A 60 11.15 -8.31 9.61
N ALA A 61 11.77 -8.50 10.77
CA ALA A 61 11.85 -7.45 11.79
C ALA A 61 12.69 -6.25 11.31
N ARG A 62 13.77 -6.49 10.57
CA ARG A 62 14.56 -5.43 9.91
C ARG A 62 13.77 -4.74 8.81
N LEU A 63 12.98 -5.48 8.05
CA LEU A 63 12.17 -4.93 6.98
C LEU A 63 11.13 -3.93 7.50
N LEU A 64 10.54 -4.18 8.68
CA LEU A 64 9.71 -3.19 9.39
C LEU A 64 10.46 -1.88 9.66
N LYS A 65 11.73 -1.96 10.06
CA LYS A 65 12.53 -0.77 10.35
C LYS A 65 12.93 -0.01 9.08
N VAL A 66 13.31 -0.73 8.03
CA VAL A 66 13.77 -0.13 6.77
C VAL A 66 12.63 0.56 6.01
N LEU A 67 11.43 -0.01 6.06
CA LEU A 67 10.26 0.55 5.38
C LEU A 67 9.41 1.48 6.28
N ALA A 68 9.80 1.66 7.54
CA ALA A 68 9.22 2.66 8.41
C ALA A 68 9.67 4.07 7.99
N PRO A 69 8.84 5.10 8.21
CA PRO A 69 9.24 6.48 7.95
C PRO A 69 10.40 6.92 8.84
N GLU A 70 11.16 7.91 8.36
CA GLU A 70 12.23 8.54 9.13
C GLU A 70 11.69 9.09 10.46
N GLY A 71 12.47 8.94 11.54
CA GLY A 71 12.06 9.34 12.89
C GLY A 71 11.03 8.42 13.56
N TYR A 72 10.62 7.30 12.94
CA TYR A 72 9.66 6.36 13.54
C TYR A 72 10.04 5.91 14.95
N GLU A 73 11.32 5.66 15.21
CA GLU A 73 11.82 5.22 16.52
C GLU A 73 11.68 6.29 17.61
N ASP A 74 11.51 7.57 17.23
CA ASP A 74 11.39 8.70 18.16
C ASP A 74 9.92 9.07 18.47
N LEU A 75 8.97 8.47 17.76
CA LEU A 75 7.55 8.79 17.91
C LEU A 75 6.94 8.28 19.23
N PRO A 76 5.88 8.96 19.73
CA PRO A 76 5.06 8.46 20.84
C PRO A 76 4.46 7.08 20.56
N SER A 77 4.19 6.31 21.61
CA SER A 77 3.70 4.92 21.52
C SER A 77 2.39 4.77 20.71
N ASN A 78 1.49 5.75 20.81
CA ASN A 78 0.22 5.72 20.07
C ASN A 78 0.45 5.92 18.57
N ASP A 79 1.27 6.89 18.17
CA ASP A 79 1.57 7.16 16.77
C ASP A 79 2.35 6.01 16.13
N LYS A 80 3.26 5.38 16.89
CA LYS A 80 3.95 4.16 16.47
C LYS A 80 2.99 3.03 16.13
N LYS A 81 1.88 2.87 16.85
CA LYS A 81 0.90 1.81 16.57
C LYS A 81 0.21 2.02 15.22
N GLU A 82 -0.21 3.24 14.91
CA GLU A 82 -0.88 3.53 13.64
C GLU A 82 0.09 3.40 12.46
N ILE A 83 1.28 4.00 12.56
CA ILE A 83 2.31 3.89 11.52
C ILE A 83 2.71 2.43 11.31
N LYS A 84 2.81 1.64 12.39
CA LYS A 84 3.14 0.21 12.26
C LYS A 84 2.10 -0.53 11.41
N LYS A 85 0.81 -0.21 11.51
CA LYS A 85 -0.23 -0.82 10.65
C LYS A 85 0.01 -0.48 9.17
N GLU A 86 0.35 0.77 8.87
CA GLU A 86 0.67 1.20 7.51
C GLU A 86 1.91 0.50 6.96
N VAL A 87 2.97 0.40 7.78
CA VAL A 87 4.21 -0.29 7.40
C VAL A 87 3.96 -1.79 7.19
N ILE A 88 3.14 -2.44 8.02
CA ILE A 88 2.74 -3.83 7.80
C ILE A 88 2.03 -4.00 6.46
N LEU A 89 1.07 -3.13 6.14
CA LEU A 89 0.35 -3.18 4.87
C LEU A 89 1.30 -2.95 3.68
N LYS A 90 2.25 -2.03 3.83
CA LYS A 90 3.31 -1.77 2.85
C LYS A 90 4.18 -3.01 2.63
N ILE A 91 4.60 -3.70 3.69
CA ILE A 91 5.38 -4.94 3.58
C ILE A 91 4.56 -6.06 2.96
N TYR A 92 3.29 -6.21 3.33
CA TYR A 92 2.38 -7.16 2.70
C TYR A 92 2.33 -6.94 1.17
N ASN A 93 2.18 -5.69 0.75
CA ASN A 93 2.21 -5.32 -0.67
C ASN A 93 3.58 -5.56 -1.32
N TYR A 94 4.68 -5.33 -0.58
CA TYR A 94 6.03 -5.61 -1.04
C TYR A 94 6.26 -7.12 -1.27
N ILE A 95 5.76 -7.97 -0.37
CA ILE A 95 5.81 -9.43 -0.53
C ILE A 95 5.06 -9.86 -1.79
N ASN A 96 3.84 -9.34 -2.00
CA ASN A 96 3.08 -9.63 -3.21
C ASN A 96 3.81 -9.14 -4.47
N TRP A 97 4.32 -7.91 -4.47
CA TRP A 97 5.07 -7.37 -5.60
C TRP A 97 6.29 -8.25 -5.95
N MET A 98 7.02 -8.75 -4.95
CA MET A 98 8.15 -9.65 -5.18
C MET A 98 7.75 -10.93 -5.93
N PHE A 99 6.69 -11.61 -5.50
CA PHE A 99 6.27 -12.88 -6.10
C PHE A 99 5.44 -12.75 -7.38
N ASP A 100 4.56 -11.75 -7.42
CA ASP A 100 3.56 -11.61 -8.47
C ASP A 100 4.08 -10.76 -9.64
N TYR A 101 5.03 -9.86 -9.38
CA TYR A 101 5.63 -8.99 -10.38
C TYR A 101 7.14 -9.27 -10.58
N LYS A 102 7.96 -9.09 -9.55
CA LYS A 102 9.43 -9.09 -9.70
C LYS A 102 9.99 -10.44 -10.15
N PHE A 103 9.49 -11.53 -9.58
CA PHE A 103 9.92 -12.89 -9.91
C PHE A 103 8.91 -13.66 -10.76
N ARG A 104 7.99 -12.95 -11.44
CA ARG A 104 6.94 -13.57 -12.24
C ARG A 104 7.47 -14.54 -13.29
N ARG A 105 8.60 -14.21 -13.92
CA ARG A 105 9.18 -14.97 -15.05
C ARG A 105 10.06 -16.15 -14.62
N GLY A 106 10.26 -16.38 -13.33
CA GLY A 106 11.04 -17.53 -12.84
C GLY A 106 12.56 -17.42 -13.01
N ASP A 107 13.08 -16.35 -13.62
CA ASP A 107 14.52 -16.14 -13.85
C ASP A 107 15.36 -16.06 -12.56
N LYS A 108 14.71 -15.83 -11.40
CA LYS A 108 15.32 -15.86 -10.08
C LYS A 108 14.41 -16.59 -9.09
N SER A 109 14.96 -17.60 -8.42
CA SER A 109 14.30 -18.26 -7.29
C SER A 109 14.60 -17.50 -6.00
N VAL A 110 13.59 -17.34 -5.13
CA VAL A 110 13.80 -16.80 -3.79
C VAL A 110 14.46 -17.88 -2.94
N THR A 111 15.79 -17.85 -2.86
CA THR A 111 16.58 -18.82 -2.07
C THR A 111 16.74 -18.42 -0.61
N GLY A 112 16.37 -17.18 -0.25
CA GLY A 112 16.49 -16.65 1.10
C GLY A 112 15.74 -15.34 1.30
N THR A 113 15.32 -15.06 2.53
CA THR A 113 14.61 -13.82 2.92
C THR A 113 15.44 -12.54 2.82
N GLN A 114 16.77 -12.66 2.71
CA GLN A 114 17.66 -11.51 2.54
C GLN A 114 17.43 -10.74 1.23
N ILE A 115 16.84 -11.39 0.22
CA ILE A 115 16.53 -10.73 -1.05
C ILE A 115 15.56 -9.54 -0.85
N PHE A 116 14.70 -9.60 0.17
CA PHE A 116 13.77 -8.53 0.52
C PHE A 116 14.48 -7.32 1.13
N LEU A 117 15.68 -7.49 1.67
CA LEU A 117 16.49 -6.43 2.28
C LEU A 117 17.47 -5.77 1.30
N LEU A 118 17.51 -6.20 0.04
CA LEU A 118 18.39 -5.59 -0.95
C LEU A 118 17.94 -4.15 -1.24
N PRO A 119 18.83 -3.14 -1.11
CA PRO A 119 18.45 -1.75 -1.36
C PRO A 119 17.86 -1.51 -2.75
N SER A 120 18.36 -2.22 -3.77
CA SER A 120 17.81 -2.12 -5.13
C SER A 120 16.36 -2.60 -5.24
N MET A 121 16.00 -3.68 -4.54
CA MET A 121 14.63 -4.21 -4.51
C MET A 121 13.68 -3.27 -3.77
N ILE A 122 14.13 -2.78 -2.61
CA ILE A 122 13.37 -1.82 -1.79
C ILE A 122 13.14 -0.53 -2.60
N ASN A 123 14.18 0.05 -3.17
CA ASN A 123 14.07 1.29 -3.93
C ASN A 123 13.17 1.16 -5.16
N GLU A 124 13.20 0.02 -5.85
CA GLU A 124 12.31 -0.23 -6.98
C GLU A 124 10.84 -0.34 -6.54
N PHE A 125 10.58 -1.08 -5.47
CA PHE A 125 9.25 -1.16 -4.89
C PHE A 125 8.74 0.21 -4.40
N GLU A 126 9.55 0.96 -3.66
CA GLU A 126 9.19 2.28 -3.12
C GLU A 126 8.75 3.26 -4.21
N ARG A 127 9.45 3.27 -5.36
CA ARG A 127 9.05 4.10 -6.52
C ARG A 127 7.67 3.70 -7.03
N MET A 128 7.45 2.41 -7.28
CA MET A 128 6.16 1.92 -7.77
C MET A 128 5.02 2.11 -6.76
N TYR A 129 5.31 1.87 -5.48
CA TYR A 129 4.33 1.97 -4.40
C TYR A 129 3.93 3.42 -4.14
N SER A 130 4.87 4.35 -4.22
CA SER A 130 4.59 5.80 -4.11
C SER A 130 3.63 6.24 -5.22
N ASP A 131 3.88 5.84 -6.46
CA ASP A 131 2.99 6.15 -7.59
C ASP A 131 1.57 5.58 -7.37
N TYR A 132 1.48 4.34 -6.86
CA TYR A 132 0.20 3.71 -6.53
C TYR A 132 -0.55 4.45 -5.42
N VAL A 133 0.14 4.81 -4.33
CA VAL A 133 -0.45 5.56 -3.21
C VAL A 133 -0.92 6.94 -3.66
N ILE A 134 -0.12 7.65 -4.48
CA ILE A 134 -0.49 8.95 -5.02
C ILE A 134 -1.74 8.84 -5.89
N LYS A 135 -1.77 7.89 -6.84
CA LYS A 135 -2.93 7.66 -7.72
C LYS A 135 -4.19 7.31 -6.93
N ASN A 136 -4.10 6.43 -5.94
CA ASN A 136 -5.24 6.07 -5.12
C ASN A 136 -5.70 7.22 -4.21
N GLY A 137 -4.78 8.00 -3.66
CA GLY A 137 -5.09 9.21 -2.90
C GLY A 137 -5.84 10.25 -3.76
N GLN A 138 -5.41 10.44 -5.00
CA GLN A 138 -6.12 11.27 -5.98
C GLN A 138 -7.51 10.72 -6.30
N ASN A 139 -7.64 9.41 -6.56
CA ASN A 139 -8.93 8.76 -6.82
C ASN A 139 -9.91 8.92 -5.65
N LEU A 140 -9.45 8.79 -4.40
CA LEU A 140 -10.30 8.98 -3.22
C LEU A 140 -10.83 10.42 -3.13
N LYS A 141 -9.97 11.40 -3.39
CA LYS A 141 -10.33 12.82 -3.41
C LYS A 141 -11.33 13.13 -4.53
N ILE A 142 -11.12 12.58 -5.73
CA ILE A 142 -12.05 12.72 -6.86
C ILE A 142 -13.40 12.12 -6.49
N ASN A 143 -13.44 10.88 -5.97
CA ASN A 143 -14.68 10.25 -5.53
C ASN A 143 -15.41 11.07 -4.46
N THR A 144 -14.66 11.71 -3.55
CA THR A 144 -15.21 12.61 -2.54
C THR A 144 -15.82 13.85 -3.19
N LEU A 145 -15.13 14.47 -4.15
CA LEU A 145 -15.63 15.61 -4.90
C LEU A 145 -16.90 15.25 -5.67
N LEU A 146 -16.90 14.13 -6.41
CA LEU A 146 -18.03 13.67 -7.21
C LEU A 146 -19.25 13.38 -6.32
N LYS A 147 -19.05 12.73 -5.16
CA LYS A 147 -20.12 12.47 -4.19
C LYS A 147 -20.67 13.77 -3.61
N TRP A 148 -19.80 14.72 -3.28
CA TRP A 148 -20.23 16.05 -2.81
C TRP A 148 -21.01 16.81 -3.90
N ALA A 149 -20.51 16.81 -5.13
CA ALA A 149 -21.14 17.49 -6.26
C ALA A 149 -22.52 16.91 -6.57
N LYS A 150 -22.71 15.58 -6.49
CA LYS A 150 -24.03 14.95 -6.69
C LYS A 150 -25.08 15.50 -5.72
N ASN A 151 -24.67 15.82 -4.49
CA ASN A 151 -25.58 16.30 -3.45
C ASN A 151 -25.79 17.83 -3.47
N ASN A 152 -24.81 18.60 -3.96
CA ASN A 152 -24.82 20.08 -3.85
C ASN A 152 -24.96 20.79 -5.19
N LEU A 153 -24.42 20.21 -6.27
CA LEU A 153 -24.33 20.81 -7.60
C LEU A 153 -24.69 19.79 -8.70
N PRO A 154 -25.85 19.10 -8.64
CA PRO A 154 -26.16 18.01 -9.58
C PRO A 154 -26.11 18.44 -11.07
N LYS A 155 -26.45 19.71 -11.36
CA LYS A 155 -26.39 20.26 -12.72
C LYS A 155 -24.98 20.28 -13.34
N ILE A 156 -23.91 20.16 -12.55
CA ILE A 156 -22.55 20.12 -13.09
C ILE A 156 -22.33 18.87 -13.96
N PHE A 157 -23.01 17.76 -13.65
CA PHE A 157 -22.91 16.52 -14.42
C PHE A 157 -23.64 16.62 -15.76
N ASP A 158 -24.75 17.35 -15.80
CA ASP A 158 -25.50 17.59 -17.04
C ASP A 158 -24.73 18.50 -18.01
N LEU A 159 -23.98 19.47 -17.46
CA LEU A 159 -23.24 20.46 -18.25
C LEU A 159 -21.87 19.97 -18.70
N HIS A 160 -21.14 19.24 -17.85
CA HIS A 160 -19.73 18.91 -18.07
C HIS A 160 -19.41 17.41 -18.03
N GLN A 161 -20.39 16.55 -17.73
CA GLN A 161 -20.19 15.08 -17.67
C GLN A 161 -18.99 14.64 -16.81
N VAL A 162 -18.85 15.22 -15.62
CA VAL A 162 -17.67 15.04 -14.77
C VAL A 162 -17.55 13.61 -14.24
N GLU A 163 -16.44 12.94 -14.54
CA GLU A 163 -16.15 11.57 -14.09
C GLU A 163 -14.72 11.40 -13.52
N ALA A 164 -13.77 12.22 -13.96
CA ALA A 164 -12.34 12.05 -13.68
C ALA A 164 -11.61 13.36 -13.32
N LEU A 165 -10.31 13.25 -13.02
CA LEU A 165 -9.45 14.39 -12.65
C LEU A 165 -9.32 15.39 -13.80
N GLU A 166 -9.23 14.87 -15.03
CA GLU A 166 -9.04 15.63 -16.25
C GLU A 166 -10.21 16.58 -16.51
N ASP A 167 -11.43 16.17 -16.13
CA ASP A 167 -12.64 16.97 -16.29
C ASP A 167 -12.62 18.22 -15.41
N ILE A 168 -11.98 18.13 -14.23
CA ILE A 168 -11.81 19.28 -13.33
C ILE A 168 -10.97 20.36 -14.03
N LYS A 169 -9.89 19.97 -14.71
CA LYS A 169 -9.04 20.89 -15.49
C LYS A 169 -9.77 21.46 -16.70
N MET A 170 -10.66 20.69 -17.32
CA MET A 170 -11.48 21.17 -18.42
C MET A 170 -12.50 22.20 -17.95
N ILE A 171 -13.13 22.00 -16.79
CA ILE A 171 -14.03 22.98 -16.18
C ILE A 171 -13.27 24.25 -15.80
N GLU A 172 -12.04 24.14 -15.28
CA GLU A 172 -11.20 25.32 -14.98
C GLU A 172 -10.93 26.14 -16.24
N LYS A 173 -10.50 25.48 -17.33
CA LYS A 173 -10.30 26.13 -18.62
C LYS A 173 -11.58 26.75 -19.17
N TYR A 174 -12.72 26.07 -19.02
CA TYR A 174 -14.01 26.60 -19.45
C TYR A 174 -14.41 27.84 -18.66
N PHE A 175 -14.27 27.79 -17.33
CA PHE A 175 -14.52 28.90 -16.43
C PHE A 175 -13.69 30.14 -16.83
N GLU A 176 -12.40 29.96 -17.09
CA GLU A 176 -11.50 31.02 -17.54
C GLU A 176 -11.84 31.53 -18.94
N ALA A 177 -12.00 30.64 -19.92
CA ALA A 177 -12.24 31.00 -21.31
C ALA A 177 -13.54 31.79 -21.52
N TYR A 178 -14.57 31.48 -20.74
CA TYR A 178 -15.86 32.17 -20.79
C TYR A 178 -16.00 33.26 -19.72
N SER A 179 -14.96 33.54 -18.94
CA SER A 179 -14.94 34.56 -17.89
C SER A 179 -16.17 34.47 -16.96
N LEU A 180 -16.49 33.25 -16.55
CA LEU A 180 -17.66 33.00 -15.71
C LEU A 180 -17.48 33.67 -14.35
N THR A 181 -18.60 34.05 -13.73
CA THR A 181 -18.60 34.74 -12.45
C THR A 181 -18.52 33.78 -11.27
N ASP A 182 -18.17 34.31 -10.10
CA ASP A 182 -18.10 33.56 -8.83
C ASP A 182 -19.46 32.98 -8.37
N SER A 183 -20.56 33.41 -8.99
CA SER A 183 -21.90 32.85 -8.80
C SER A 183 -22.19 31.61 -9.64
N SER A 184 -21.29 31.24 -10.56
CA SER A 184 -21.47 30.05 -11.41
C SER A 184 -21.33 28.75 -10.63
N ILE A 185 -21.94 27.68 -11.16
CA ILE A 185 -21.81 26.36 -10.56
C ILE A 185 -20.38 25.83 -10.71
N GLU A 186 -19.70 26.21 -11.80
CA GLU A 186 -18.31 25.89 -12.11
C GLU A 186 -17.40 26.47 -11.03
N TYR A 187 -17.60 27.73 -10.63
CA TYR A 187 -16.83 28.33 -9.52
C TYR A 187 -16.98 27.53 -8.22
N SER A 188 -18.22 27.18 -7.86
CA SER A 188 -18.50 26.42 -6.63
C SER A 188 -17.87 25.03 -6.67
N PHE A 189 -17.88 24.38 -7.83
CA PHE A 189 -17.24 23.09 -8.07
C PHE A 189 -15.70 23.19 -7.96
N LEU A 190 -15.09 24.16 -8.65
CA LEU A 190 -13.64 24.40 -8.64
C LEU A 190 -13.13 24.80 -7.25
N LYS A 191 -13.90 25.59 -6.50
CA LYS A 191 -13.60 25.93 -5.10
C LYS A 191 -13.51 24.66 -4.26
N LYS A 192 -14.46 23.73 -4.40
CA LYS A 192 -14.40 22.46 -3.66
C LYS A 192 -13.22 21.58 -4.10
N ALA A 193 -12.90 21.57 -5.40
CA ALA A 193 -11.73 20.87 -5.91
C ALA A 193 -10.42 21.41 -5.32
N LYS A 194 -10.27 22.74 -5.20
CA LYS A 194 -9.14 23.40 -4.52
C LYS A 194 -9.06 23.05 -3.04
N GLU A 195 -10.19 23.03 -2.32
CA GLU A 195 -10.24 22.58 -0.92
C GLU A 195 -9.71 21.14 -0.75
N LEU A 196 -9.99 20.25 -1.70
CA LEU A 196 -9.52 18.86 -1.71
C LEU A 196 -8.08 18.70 -2.23
N ARG A 197 -7.42 19.79 -2.63
CA ARG A 197 -6.09 19.82 -3.27
C ARG A 197 -6.05 18.93 -4.52
N LEU A 198 -7.05 19.11 -5.39
CA LEU A 198 -7.14 18.50 -6.73
C LEU A 198 -6.74 19.47 -7.85
N LEU A 199 -6.63 20.75 -7.52
CA LEU A 199 -6.13 21.87 -8.31
C LEU A 199 -5.05 22.60 -7.51
#